data_AF-A0A1I4FG40-F1
#
_entry.id   AF-A0A1I4FG40-F1
#
_cell.length_a   1.000
_cell.length_b   1.000
_cell.length_c   1.000
_cell.angle_alpha   90.00
_cell.angle_beta   90.00
_cell.angle_gamma   90.00
#
_symmetry.space_group_name_H-M   'P 1'
#
loop_
_entity.id
_entity.type
_entity.pdbx_description
1 polymer ?
#
loop_
_entity_poly.entity_id
_entity_poly.type
_entity_poly.pdbx_seq_one_letter_code
_entity_poly.pdbx_strand_id
1 'polypeptide(L)'
;MNHRHSPDGQPSAQQRRNRRIEEYWSWIAVSLFLLVTVDLLTSLYAAAVVGVEAEGNPFVAWLLGQHLAILVGVNVLAVVAVVVCFAGLMRMFQRTPDPYARYFAFGIELWLGALLAVGLFVFANNLSVIVYGASLV
;
A
#
# COMPACT_ATOMS: atom_id res chain seq x y z
N MET A 1 32.19 -3.51 44.99
CA MET A 1 31.58 -2.21 44.62
C MET A 1 32.12 -1.84 43.24
N ASN A 2 31.39 -1.71 42.13
CA ASN A 2 29.97 -1.48 41.90
C ASN A 2 29.52 -2.23 40.63
N HIS A 3 28.58 -3.17 40.79
CA HIS A 3 27.73 -3.61 39.69
C HIS A 3 26.74 -2.48 39.40
N ARG A 4 27.00 -1.68 38.36
CA ARG A 4 25.95 -0.83 37.80
C ARG A 4 24.96 -1.74 37.07
N HIS A 5 23.89 -2.10 37.76
CA HIS A 5 22.62 -2.44 37.12
C HIS A 5 22.33 -1.35 36.09
N SER A 6 22.36 -1.70 34.81
CA SER A 6 21.81 -0.85 33.76
C SER A 6 20.30 -0.91 33.92
N PRO A 7 19.61 0.22 34.18
CA PRO A 7 18.17 0.21 34.32
C PRO A 7 17.54 -0.08 32.95
N ASP A 8 16.80 -1.17 32.91
CA ASP A 8 15.74 -1.54 31.98
C ASP A 8 16.11 -1.82 30.51
N GLY A 9 15.69 -3.00 30.02
CA GLY A 9 15.79 -3.45 28.63
C GLY A 9 14.92 -2.67 27.64
N GLN A 10 14.89 -1.34 27.73
CA GLN A 10 14.19 -0.48 26.80
C GLN A 10 15.01 -0.29 25.51
N PRO A 11 14.39 -0.49 24.33
CA PRO A 11 15.07 -0.32 23.06
C PRO A 11 15.49 1.14 22.86
N SER A 12 16.69 1.34 22.31
CA SER A 12 17.23 2.68 21.98
C SER A 12 16.39 3.39 20.92
N ALA A 13 16.48 4.72 20.85
CA ALA A 13 15.73 5.50 19.85
C ALA A 13 16.00 5.02 18.40
N GLN A 14 17.25 4.63 18.11
CA GLN A 14 17.63 4.04 16.85
C GLN A 14 16.96 2.68 16.59
N GLN A 15 16.93 1.79 17.59
CA GLN A 15 16.26 0.48 17.48
C GLN A 15 14.75 0.65 17.24
N ARG A 16 14.11 1.58 17.97
CA ARG A 16 12.68 1.90 17.77
C ARG A 16 12.43 2.41 16.34
N ARG A 17 13.31 3.25 15.80
CA ARG A 17 13.19 3.77 14.44
C ARG A 17 13.37 2.69 13.38
N ASN A 18 14.37 1.82 13.52
CA ASN A 18 14.59 0.71 12.60
C ASN A 18 13.39 -0.24 12.58
N ARG A 19 12.85 -0.57 13.76
CA ARG A 19 11.64 -1.39 13.89
C ARG A 19 10.45 -0.77 13.16
N ARG A 20 10.21 0.54 13.31
CA ARG A 20 9.14 1.21 12.56
C ARG A 20 9.35 1.13 11.05
N ILE A 21 10.59 1.27 10.58
CA ILE A 21 10.88 1.16 9.15
C ILE A 21 10.55 -0.24 8.63
N GLU A 22 10.88 -1.30 9.38
CA GLU A 22 10.49 -2.68 9.06
C GLU A 22 8.97 -2.86 9.04
N GLU A 23 8.27 -2.29 10.03
CA GLU A 23 6.80 -2.29 10.08
C GLU A 23 6.20 -1.55 8.88
N TYR A 24 6.75 -0.39 8.50
CA TYR A 24 6.32 0.39 7.33
C TYR A 24 6.54 -0.36 6.01
N TRP A 25 7.66 -1.07 5.87
CA TRP A 25 7.92 -1.96 4.72
C TRP A 25 6.94 -3.14 4.66
N SER A 26 6.55 -3.67 5.82
CA SER A 26 5.55 -4.74 5.88
C SER A 26 4.17 -4.23 5.48
N TRP A 27 3.78 -3.05 5.98
CA TRP A 27 2.50 -2.44 5.66
C TRP A 27 2.39 -2.02 4.20
N ILE A 28 3.42 -1.43 3.61
CA ILE A 28 3.38 -1.11 2.17
C ILE A 28 3.30 -2.37 1.31
N ALA A 29 3.94 -3.48 1.71
CA ALA A 29 3.82 -4.75 1.00
C ALA A 29 2.39 -5.28 1.03
N VAL A 30 1.72 -5.22 2.19
CA VAL A 30 0.29 -5.57 2.33
C VAL A 30 -0.58 -4.66 1.46
N SER A 31 -0.36 -3.34 1.51
CA SER A 31 -1.10 -2.38 0.69
C SER A 31 -0.94 -2.64 -0.80
N LEU A 32 0.29 -2.87 -1.27
CA LEU A 32 0.58 -3.17 -2.67
C LEU A 32 -0.04 -4.50 -3.11
N PHE A 33 0.00 -5.53 -2.25
CA PHE A 33 -0.65 -6.79 -2.55
C PHE A 33 -2.17 -6.62 -2.73
N LEU A 34 -2.81 -5.86 -1.84
CA LEU A 34 -4.25 -5.57 -1.94
C LEU A 34 -4.58 -4.73 -3.18
N LEU A 35 -3.88 -3.60 -3.37
CA LEU A 35 -4.16 -2.62 -4.43
C LEU A 35 -3.74 -3.05 -5.82
N VAL A 36 -2.85 -4.05 -5.94
CA VAL A 36 -2.35 -4.50 -7.25
C VAL A 36 -2.84 -5.89 -7.54
N THR A 37 -2.49 -6.88 -6.72
CA THR A 37 -2.83 -8.27 -7.02
C THR A 37 -4.32 -8.53 -6.85
N VAL A 38 -4.85 -8.21 -5.66
CA VAL A 38 -6.25 -8.48 -5.35
C VAL A 38 -7.15 -7.59 -6.21
N ASP A 39 -6.84 -6.29 -6.29
CA ASP A 39 -7.56 -5.36 -7.14
C ASP A 39 -7.64 -5.82 -8.60
N LEU A 40 -6.50 -6.15 -9.22
CA LEU A 40 -6.45 -6.58 -10.61
C LEU A 40 -7.32 -7.82 -10.88
N LEU A 41 -7.25 -8.82 -10.00
CA LEU A 41 -8.07 -10.02 -10.10
C LEU A 41 -9.55 -9.69 -10.00
N THR A 42 -9.92 -8.83 -9.05
CA THR A 42 -11.31 -8.43 -8.87
C THR A 42 -11.84 -7.57 -10.01
N SER A 43 -11.01 -6.69 -10.58
CA SER A 43 -11.37 -5.85 -11.73
C SER A 43 -11.53 -6.67 -13.01
N LEU A 44 -10.64 -7.65 -13.26
CA LEU A 44 -10.78 -8.59 -14.38
C LEU A 44 -12.05 -9.43 -14.24
N TYR A 45 -12.35 -9.91 -13.03
CA TYR A 45 -13.54 -10.73 -12.81
C TYR A 45 -14.83 -9.90 -12.90
N ALA A 46 -14.85 -8.69 -12.32
CA ALA A 46 -15.98 -7.77 -12.46
C ALA A 46 -16.25 -7.46 -13.94
N ALA A 47 -15.22 -7.13 -14.71
CA ALA A 47 -15.34 -6.89 -16.14
C ALA A 47 -15.85 -8.13 -16.92
N ALA A 48 -15.53 -9.34 -16.47
CA ALA A 48 -16.07 -10.56 -17.06
C ALA A 48 -17.56 -10.77 -16.75
N VAL A 49 -18.06 -10.26 -15.63
CA VAL A 49 -19.47 -10.38 -15.19
C VAL A 49 -20.34 -9.28 -15.81
N VAL A 50 -19.89 -8.02 -15.76
CA VAL A 50 -20.70 -6.85 -16.17
C VAL A 50 -20.23 -6.20 -17.47
N GLY A 51 -19.12 -6.64 -18.05
CA GLY A 51 -18.50 -6.05 -19.24
C GLY A 51 -17.56 -4.88 -18.91
N VAL A 52 -16.58 -4.63 -19.80
CA VAL A 52 -15.60 -3.54 -19.66
C VAL A 52 -16.26 -2.15 -19.74
N GLU A 53 -17.39 -2.04 -20.46
CA GLU A 53 -18.15 -0.80 -20.63
C GLU A 53 -18.80 -0.30 -19.34
N ALA A 54 -18.92 -1.15 -18.31
CA ALA A 54 -19.43 -0.78 -17.00
C ALA A 54 -18.38 -0.08 -16.11
N GLU A 55 -17.10 -0.07 -16.53
CA GLU A 55 -16.01 0.55 -15.78
C GLU A 55 -16.05 2.08 -15.93
N GLY A 56 -16.31 2.79 -14.82
CA GLY A 56 -16.42 4.24 -14.81
C GLY A 56 -15.08 4.98 -14.96
N ASN A 57 -13.95 4.31 -14.69
CA ASN A 57 -12.63 4.89 -14.86
C ASN A 57 -12.10 4.64 -16.29
N PRO A 58 -11.99 5.67 -17.15
CA PRO A 58 -11.61 5.49 -18.55
C PRO A 58 -10.20 4.92 -18.72
N PHE A 59 -9.29 5.15 -17.77
CA PHE A 59 -7.95 4.57 -17.81
C PHE A 59 -7.98 3.07 -17.53
N VAL A 60 -8.77 2.64 -16.53
CA VAL A 60 -8.91 1.22 -16.18
C VAL A 60 -9.66 0.48 -17.28
N ALA A 61 -10.74 1.06 -17.81
CA ALA A 61 -11.47 0.51 -18.95
C ALA A 61 -10.57 0.30 -20.17
N TRP A 62 -9.74 1.29 -20.51
CA TRP A 62 -8.76 1.17 -21.59
C TRP A 62 -7.75 0.05 -21.34
N LEU A 63 -7.24 -0.06 -20.10
CA LEU A 63 -6.23 -1.06 -19.73
C LEU A 63 -6.81 -2.48 -19.74
N LEU A 64 -8.07 -2.66 -19.32
CA LEU A 64 -8.78 -3.94 -19.38
C LEU A 64 -9.01 -4.43 -20.82
N GLY A 65 -9.13 -3.51 -21.77
CA GLY A 65 -9.20 -3.84 -23.20
C GLY A 65 -7.86 -4.25 -23.84
N GLN A 66 -6.73 -4.12 -23.13
CA GLN A 66 -5.41 -4.48 -23.64
C GLN A 66 -5.11 -5.98 -23.47
N HIS A 67 -4.05 -6.44 -24.14
CA HIS A 67 -3.51 -7.78 -23.93
C HIS A 67 -3.05 -7.96 -22.47
N LEU A 68 -3.30 -9.13 -21.87
CA LEU A 68 -3.01 -9.45 -20.47
C LEU A 68 -1.56 -9.10 -20.07
N ALA A 69 -0.59 -9.32 -20.95
CA ALA A 69 0.82 -8.99 -20.69
C ALA A 69 1.07 -7.48 -20.47
N ILE A 70 0.34 -6.60 -21.17
CA ILE A 70 0.46 -5.13 -21.02
C ILE A 70 -0.13 -4.74 -19.67
N LEU A 71 -1.31 -5.26 -19.34
CA LEU A 71 -2.00 -5.02 -18.07
C LEU A 71 -1.15 -5.47 -16.87
N VAL A 72 -0.54 -6.67 -16.94
CA VAL A 72 0.43 -7.12 -15.93
C VAL A 72 1.66 -6.23 -15.89
N GLY A 73 2.23 -5.87 -17.06
CA GLY A 73 3.41 -5.02 -17.16
C GLY A 73 3.23 -3.64 -16.52
N VAL A 74 2.07 -3.00 -16.74
CA VAL A 74 1.72 -1.72 -16.12
C VAL A 74 1.62 -1.83 -14.60
N ASN A 75 0.99 -2.89 -14.09
CA ASN A 75 0.89 -3.14 -12.65
C ASN A 75 2.25 -3.39 -12.00
N VAL A 76 3.11 -4.20 -12.63
CA VAL A 76 4.49 -4.41 -12.16
C VAL A 76 5.29 -3.11 -12.16
N LEU A 77 5.16 -2.29 -13.20
CA LEU A 77 5.82 -0.99 -13.26
C LEU A 77 5.34 -0.06 -12.13
N ALA A 78 4.03 -0.05 -11.84
CA ALA A 78 3.47 0.71 -10.74
C ALA A 78 4.03 0.26 -9.38
N VAL A 79 4.10 -1.06 -9.14
CA VAL A 79 4.73 -1.63 -7.93
C VAL A 79 6.18 -1.17 -7.79
N VAL A 80 6.97 -1.29 -8.86
CA VAL A 80 8.38 -0.88 -8.85
C VAL A 80 8.51 0.62 -8.55
N ALA A 81 7.70 1.46 -9.18
CA ALA A 81 7.71 2.90 -8.95
C ALA A 81 7.39 3.25 -7.48
N VAL A 82 6.34 2.64 -6.91
CA VAL A 82 5.97 2.86 -5.51
C VAL A 82 7.07 2.39 -4.56
N VAL A 83 7.66 1.21 -4.78
CA VAL A 83 8.75 0.67 -3.96
C VAL A 83 9.98 1.59 -4.00
N VAL A 84 10.36 2.09 -5.17
CA VAL A 84 11.49 3.02 -5.33
C VAL A 84 11.24 4.33 -4.60
N CYS A 85 10.06 4.92 -4.78
CA CYS A 85 9.64 6.15 -4.09
C CYS A 85 9.61 5.95 -2.57
N PHE A 86 9.05 4.83 -2.11
CA PHE A 86 8.98 4.51 -0.69
C PHE A 86 10.37 4.27 -0.08
N ALA A 87 11.28 3.63 -0.81
CA ALA A 87 12.68 3.51 -0.39
C ALA A 87 13.33 4.89 -0.22
N GLY A 88 13.06 5.83 -1.13
CA GLY A 88 13.48 7.23 -1.01
C GLY A 88 12.92 7.90 0.25
N LEU A 89 11.62 7.70 0.50
CA LEU A 89 10.94 8.21 1.70
C LEU A 89 11.55 7.67 2.99
N MET A 90 11.83 6.36 3.06
CA MET A 90 12.47 5.74 4.23
C MET A 90 13.88 6.27 4.48
N ARG A 91 14.67 6.51 3.40
CA ARG A 91 15.99 7.15 3.52
C ARG A 91 15.89 8.57 4.08
N MET A 92 14.87 9.33 3.68
CA MET A 92 14.62 10.67 4.21
C MET A 92 14.22 10.61 5.69
N PHE A 93 13.32 9.69 6.05
CA PHE A 93 12.89 9.46 7.43
C PHE A 93 14.07 9.10 8.35
N GLN A 94 14.99 8.24 7.91
CA GLN A 94 16.18 7.87 8.69
C GLN A 94 17.11 9.04 9.04
N ARG A 95 17.16 10.06 8.17
CA ARG A 95 18.01 11.25 8.33
C ARG A 95 17.31 12.40 9.04
N THR A 96 16.02 12.27 9.32
CA THR A 96 15.21 13.34 9.91
C THR A 96 15.59 13.51 11.38
N PRO A 97 16.04 14.70 11.82
CA PRO A 97 16.35 14.94 13.22
C PRO A 97 15.07 15.06 14.06
N ASP A 98 15.19 14.75 15.35
CA ASP A 98 14.14 15.07 16.33
C ASP A 98 14.01 16.60 16.47
N PRO A 99 12.79 17.14 16.67
CA PRO A 99 11.52 16.46 16.91
C PRO A 99 10.71 16.14 15.63
N TYR A 100 11.18 16.60 14.47
CA TYR A 100 10.44 16.48 13.20
C TYR A 100 10.18 15.03 12.78
N ALA A 101 11.06 14.12 13.18
CA ALA A 101 10.89 12.69 12.95
C ALA A 101 9.52 12.17 13.44
N ARG A 102 8.96 12.71 14.52
CA ARG A 102 7.65 12.27 15.03
C ARG A 102 6.49 12.66 14.11
N TYR A 103 6.50 13.89 13.60
CA TYR A 103 5.49 14.34 12.63
C TYR A 103 5.64 13.62 11.30
N PHE A 104 6.88 13.36 10.89
CA PHE A 104 7.17 12.58 9.69
C PHE A 104 6.62 11.15 9.79
N ALA A 105 6.86 10.48 10.92
CA ALA A 105 6.34 9.15 11.20
C ALA A 105 4.80 9.12 11.14
N PHE A 106 4.14 10.10 11.77
CA PHE A 106 2.68 10.22 11.72
C PHE A 106 2.16 10.40 10.28
N GLY A 107 2.85 11.18 9.45
CA GLY A 107 2.52 11.34 8.04
C GLY A 107 2.61 10.03 7.25
N ILE A 108 3.66 9.23 7.49
CA ILE A 108 3.81 7.90 6.88
C ILE A 108 2.68 6.97 7.35
N GLU A 109 2.42 6.92 8.66
CA GLU A 109 1.39 6.06 9.25
C GLU A 109 -0.01 6.38 8.72
N LEU A 110 -0.35 7.67 8.65
CA LEU A 110 -1.62 8.13 8.10
C LEU A 110 -1.75 7.77 6.62
N TRP A 111 -0.69 7.97 5.83
CA TRP A 111 -0.70 7.65 4.41
C TRP A 111 -0.79 6.14 4.15
N LEU A 112 -0.06 5.32 4.89
CA LEU A 112 -0.17 3.85 4.81
C LEU A 112 -1.56 3.36 5.21
N GLY A 113 -2.13 3.92 6.28
CA GLY A 113 -3.49 3.62 6.71
C GLY A 113 -4.52 4.01 5.64
N ALA A 114 -4.37 5.17 5.01
CA ALA A 114 -5.22 5.60 3.91
C ALA A 114 -5.11 4.68 2.69
N LEU A 115 -3.90 4.27 2.30
CA LEU A 115 -3.71 3.30 1.22
C LEU A 115 -4.41 1.97 1.49
N LEU A 116 -4.29 1.45 2.71
CA LEU A 116 -4.97 0.21 3.11
C LEU A 116 -6.49 0.37 3.07
N ALA A 117 -7.01 1.48 3.63
CA ALA A 117 -8.44 1.75 3.65
C ALA A 117 -9.02 1.88 2.23
N VAL A 118 -8.33 2.61 1.34
CA VAL A 118 -8.70 2.72 -0.07
C VAL A 118 -8.65 1.36 -0.76
N GLY A 119 -7.59 0.58 -0.55
CA GLY A 119 -7.48 -0.76 -1.14
C GLY A 119 -8.58 -1.71 -0.70
N LEU A 120 -8.93 -1.71 0.59
CA LEU A 120 -10.05 -2.48 1.12
C LEU A 120 -11.40 -2.00 0.57
N PHE A 121 -11.57 -0.69 0.41
CA PHE A 121 -12.78 -0.11 -0.15
C PHE A 121 -12.98 -0.49 -1.61
N VAL A 122 -11.95 -0.35 -2.44
CA VAL A 122 -12.01 -0.75 -3.86
C VAL A 122 -12.25 -2.25 -3.98
N PHE A 123 -11.56 -3.06 -3.18
CA PHE A 123 -11.82 -4.49 -3.09
C PHE A 123 -13.27 -4.81 -2.76
N ALA A 124 -13.83 -4.16 -1.73
CA ALA A 124 -15.23 -4.37 -1.32
C ALA A 124 -16.21 -3.92 -2.41
N ASN A 125 -15.90 -2.83 -3.11
CA ASN A 125 -16.70 -2.34 -4.24
C ASN A 125 -16.71 -3.37 -5.38
N ASN A 126 -15.55 -3.87 -5.77
CA ASN A 126 -15.44 -4.88 -6.82
C ASN A 126 -16.14 -6.18 -6.40
N LEU A 127 -15.99 -6.60 -5.14
CA LEU A 127 -16.69 -7.77 -4.61
C LEU A 127 -18.21 -7.58 -4.60
N SER A 128 -18.72 -6.38 -4.33
CA SER A 128 -20.15 -6.07 -4.44
C SER A 128 -20.66 -6.25 -5.86
N VAL A 129 -19.91 -5.79 -6.87
CA VAL A 129 -20.27 -6.00 -8.28
C VAL A 129 -20.33 -7.50 -8.60
N ILE A 130 -19.39 -8.27 -8.07
CA ILE A 130 -19.32 -9.72 -8.29
C ILE A 130 -20.51 -10.46 -7.66
N VAL A 131 -20.88 -10.11 -6.43
CA VAL A 131 -21.91 -10.82 -5.67
C VAL A 131 -23.32 -10.33 -6.00
N TYR A 132 -23.49 -9.03 -6.17
CA TYR A 132 -24.80 -8.37 -6.30
C TYR A 132 -25.05 -7.77 -7.69
N GLY A 133 -24.06 -7.75 -8.58
CA GLY A 133 -24.18 -7.15 -9.91
C GLY A 133 -24.18 -5.61 -9.90
N ALA A 134 -23.94 -4.98 -8.75
CA ALA A 134 -23.96 -3.53 -8.58
C ALA A 134 -22.78 -3.04 -7.72
N SER A 135 -22.23 -1.88 -8.08
CA SER A 135 -21.22 -1.17 -7.30
C SER A 135 -21.83 -0.56 -6.03
N LEU A 136 -20.98 -0.30 -5.03
CA LEU A 136 -21.36 0.41 -3.80
C LEU A 136 -21.47 1.92 -4.00
N VAL A 137 -21.06 2.42 -5.17
CA VAL A 137 -21.05 3.82 -5.60
C VAL A 137 -21.73 3.93 -6.95
#